data_AF-A0A9R0TAL0-F1
#
_entry.id   AF-A0A9R0TAL0-F1
#
_cell.length_a   1.000
_cell.length_b   1.000
_cell.length_c   1.000
_cell.angle_alpha   90.00
_cell.angle_beta   90.00
_cell.angle_gamma   90.00
#
_symmetry.space_group_name_H-M   'P 1'
#
loop_
_entity.id
_entity.type
_entity.pdbx_description
1 polymer ?
#
loop_
_entity_poly.entity_id
_entity_poly.type
_entity_poly.pdbx_seq_one_letter_code
_entity_poly.pdbx_strand_id
1 'polypeptide(L)'
;MEAMRGGKFLQKFRLYETRSKFYLVGRDKSRTLWRVLKIDRLESTDLGIQEDPTSYTENECQELLWRIHEGNRLTGGLKFVTKCYGIIGFMKFLGPYYMVIITRRRKVGTICGHDIYSIGKSEMIAIPCPIVCPNVANSRDENRYKRLLCSVDLTKDFFFSYSYNIMRSLQKNINDKNTGHVVYETMFVWNEFLTRAMRNHLKNTDWTVALVHGFFKQSKLSVSGKDFWLTLIARRSRHFAGTRFMKRGVNEKGRVANDVETEQIVFEDTPDDIPSQITSVVQHRGSIPLVWFQETSRLNIRPEITCKFCTVSLI
;
A
#
# COMPACT_ATOMS: atom_id res chain seq x y z
N MET A 1 -8.90 2.59 24.20
CA MET A 1 -7.55 3.14 23.95
C MET A 1 -6.41 2.21 24.36
N GLU A 2 -6.66 1.10 25.09
CA GLU A 2 -5.63 0.08 25.39
C GLU A 2 -5.08 -0.67 24.16
N ALA A 3 -5.78 -0.64 23.02
CA ALA A 3 -5.32 -1.19 21.75
C ALA A 3 -4.16 -0.40 21.08
N MET A 4 -3.70 0.71 21.68
CA MET A 4 -2.63 1.57 21.14
C MET A 4 -1.22 1.21 21.63
N ARG A 5 -1.05 0.16 22.43
CA ARG A 5 0.27 -0.34 22.83
C ARG A 5 0.89 -1.27 21.79
N GLY A 6 1.88 -0.76 21.07
CA GLY A 6 3.14 -1.47 20.78
C GLY A 6 3.08 -2.87 20.14
N GLY A 7 2.21 -3.10 19.16
CA GLY A 7 2.30 -4.30 18.33
C GLY A 7 3.69 -4.42 17.67
N LYS A 8 4.22 -5.65 17.55
CA LYS A 8 5.48 -5.90 16.84
C LYS A 8 5.23 -5.91 15.33
N PHE A 9 5.29 -4.74 14.71
CA PHE A 9 5.16 -4.60 13.25
C PHE A 9 6.51 -4.73 12.56
N LEU A 10 6.56 -5.44 11.44
CA LEU A 10 7.74 -5.46 10.57
C LEU A 10 7.89 -4.10 9.87
N GLN A 11 9.05 -3.47 9.97
CA GLN A 11 9.27 -2.11 9.45
C GLN A 11 10.54 -1.93 8.62
N LYS A 12 11.49 -2.87 8.74
CA LYS A 12 12.78 -2.84 8.05
C LYS A 12 13.04 -4.22 7.50
N PHE A 13 13.39 -4.27 6.22
CA PHE A 13 13.56 -5.51 5.50
C PHE A 13 14.90 -5.51 4.77
N ARG A 14 15.47 -6.70 4.61
CA ARG A 14 16.65 -6.96 3.79
C ARG A 14 16.31 -8.04 2.77
N LEU A 15 16.45 -7.70 1.50
CA LEU A 15 16.23 -8.62 0.41
C LEU A 15 17.56 -9.26 0.01
N TYR A 16 17.56 -10.58 -0.05
CA TYR A 16 18.66 -11.40 -0.52
C TYR A 16 18.19 -12.28 -1.66
N GLU A 17 19.14 -12.73 -2.48
CA GLU A 17 18.88 -13.62 -3.59
C GLU A 17 19.85 -14.79 -3.62
N THR A 18 19.34 -15.94 -4.06
CA THR A 18 20.10 -17.08 -4.58
C THR A 18 19.66 -17.34 -6.01
N ARG A 19 20.26 -18.33 -6.68
CA ARG A 19 19.84 -18.74 -8.03
C ARG A 19 18.36 -19.11 -8.10
N SER A 20 17.82 -19.75 -7.07
CA SER A 20 16.46 -20.32 -7.08
C SER A 20 15.43 -19.53 -6.30
N LYS A 21 15.83 -18.69 -5.33
CA LYS A 21 14.88 -17.98 -4.44
C LYS A 21 15.33 -16.56 -4.12
N PHE A 22 14.36 -15.70 -3.82
CA PHE A 22 14.59 -14.52 -3.00
C PHE A 22 14.24 -14.82 -1.54
N TYR A 23 14.97 -14.19 -0.62
CA TYR A 23 14.74 -14.23 0.81
C TYR A 23 14.57 -12.81 1.32
N LEU A 24 13.40 -12.49 1.88
CA LEU A 24 13.15 -11.20 2.51
C LEU A 24 13.13 -11.39 4.03
N VAL A 25 14.13 -10.82 4.69
CA VAL A 25 14.23 -10.84 6.16
C VAL A 25 13.60 -9.57 6.69
N GLY A 26 12.47 -9.68 7.37
CA GLY A 26 11.77 -8.58 8.02
C GLY A 26 12.10 -8.52 9.51
N ARG A 27 12.16 -7.31 10.06
CA ARG A 27 12.29 -7.10 11.51
C ARG A 27 11.45 -5.95 12.03
N ASP A 28 11.15 -6.00 13.32
CA ASP A 28 10.50 -4.93 14.06
C ASP A 28 11.44 -3.75 14.36
N LYS A 29 10.85 -2.68 14.92
CA LYS A 29 11.57 -1.45 15.30
C LYS A 29 12.54 -1.70 16.45
N SER A 30 12.13 -2.47 17.45
CA SER A 30 12.88 -2.79 18.67
C SER A 30 13.96 -3.85 18.47
N ARG A 31 14.02 -4.53 17.32
CA ARG A 31 14.96 -5.63 17.07
C ARG A 31 14.75 -6.76 18.09
N THR A 32 13.51 -7.19 18.24
CA THR A 32 13.14 -8.34 19.07
C THR A 32 12.48 -9.45 18.29
N LEU A 33 12.14 -9.20 17.03
CA LEU A 33 11.45 -10.14 16.16
C LEU A 33 12.02 -10.05 14.75
N TRP A 34 12.45 -11.20 14.22
CA TRP A 34 12.83 -11.39 12.83
C TRP A 34 11.97 -12.48 12.22
N ARG A 35 11.52 -12.25 10.99
CA ARG A 35 10.76 -13.21 10.19
C ARG A 35 11.39 -13.32 8.80
N VAL A 36 11.18 -14.44 8.14
CA VAL A 36 11.76 -14.72 6.83
C VAL A 36 10.66 -15.11 5.85
N LEU A 37 10.63 -14.41 4.72
CA LEU A 37 9.77 -14.73 3.59
C LEU A 37 10.62 -15.27 2.44
N LYS A 38 10.19 -16.38 1.86
CA LYS A 38 10.84 -17.04 0.72
C LYS A 38 9.97 -16.82 -0.51
N ILE A 39 10.58 -16.41 -1.62
CA ILE A 39 9.91 -16.17 -2.90
C ILE A 39 10.63 -17.01 -3.95
N ASP A 40 9.91 -17.87 -4.64
CA ASP A 40 10.45 -18.75 -5.68
C ASP A 40 10.82 -17.96 -6.95
N ARG A 41 11.89 -18.36 -7.62
CA ARG A 41 12.36 -17.79 -8.89
C ARG A 41 12.32 -18.79 -10.05
N LEU A 42 11.93 -20.03 -9.82
CA LEU A 42 11.90 -21.08 -10.83
C LEU A 42 10.48 -21.31 -11.35
N GLU A 43 9.46 -21.07 -10.53
CA GLU A 43 8.05 -21.16 -10.95
C GLU A 43 7.64 -20.01 -11.89
N SER A 44 6.90 -20.34 -12.95
CA SER A 44 6.49 -19.38 -13.99
C SER A 44 5.01 -18.99 -13.92
N THR A 45 4.16 -19.88 -13.40
CA THR A 45 2.71 -19.76 -13.47
C THR A 45 2.17 -18.91 -12.34
N ASP A 46 2.49 -19.31 -11.10
CA ASP A 46 1.99 -18.70 -9.88
C ASP A 46 3.09 -18.05 -9.06
N LEU A 47 2.68 -17.19 -8.14
CA LEU A 47 3.57 -16.47 -7.24
C LEU A 47 3.93 -17.39 -6.05
N GLY A 48 4.99 -18.18 -6.20
CA GLY A 48 5.51 -19.07 -5.16
C GLY A 48 6.05 -18.30 -3.96
N ILE A 49 5.20 -17.94 -3.01
CA ILE A 49 5.57 -17.23 -1.77
C ILE A 49 5.26 -18.11 -0.57
N GLN A 50 6.25 -18.26 0.30
CA GLN A 50 6.11 -19.00 1.55
C GLN A 50 6.74 -18.22 2.70
N GLU A 51 5.99 -18.05 3.77
CA GLU A 51 6.50 -17.53 5.03
C GLU A 51 7.10 -18.65 5.88
N ASP A 52 8.28 -18.40 6.45
CA ASP A 52 8.85 -19.26 7.47
C ASP A 52 8.05 -19.08 8.78
N PRO A 53 7.46 -20.15 9.35
CA PRO A 53 6.63 -20.03 10.55
C PRO A 53 7.46 -19.68 11.79
N THR A 54 8.77 -19.87 11.76
CA THR A 54 9.64 -19.59 12.89
C THR A 54 9.90 -18.09 13.05
N SER A 55 9.76 -17.62 14.29
CA SER A 55 10.25 -16.30 14.69
C SER A 55 11.68 -16.42 15.19
N TYR A 56 12.56 -15.55 14.72
CA TYR A 56 13.99 -15.60 15.02
C TYR A 56 14.43 -14.40 15.87
N THR A 57 15.51 -14.59 16.61
CA THR A 57 16.39 -13.53 17.12
C THR A 57 17.37 -13.06 16.04
N GLU A 58 18.14 -12.00 16.34
CA GLU A 58 19.16 -11.50 15.40
C GLU A 58 20.20 -12.57 15.06
N ASN A 59 20.68 -13.30 16.08
CA ASN A 59 21.74 -14.30 15.93
C ASN A 59 21.26 -15.52 15.14
N GLU A 60 20.10 -16.10 15.51
CA GLU A 60 19.53 -17.25 14.80
C GLU A 60 19.23 -16.91 13.33
N CYS A 61 18.79 -15.67 13.06
CA CYS A 61 18.56 -15.22 11.69
C CYS A 61 19.87 -15.09 10.91
N GLN A 62 20.96 -14.61 11.54
CA GLN A 62 22.27 -14.58 10.91
C GLN A 62 22.80 -15.99 10.60
N GLU A 63 22.65 -16.93 11.53
CA GLU A 63 23.03 -18.34 11.31
C GLU A 63 22.20 -18.99 10.18
N LEU A 64 20.90 -18.69 10.10
CA LEU A 64 20.05 -19.12 8.99
C LEU A 64 20.57 -18.59 7.65
N LEU A 65 20.87 -17.30 7.56
CA LEU A 65 21.41 -16.70 6.33
C LEU A 65 22.77 -17.30 5.95
N TRP A 66 23.63 -17.57 6.93
CA TRP A 66 24.90 -18.24 6.71
C TRP A 66 24.73 -19.66 6.18
N ARG A 67 23.83 -20.46 6.75
CA ARG A 67 23.51 -21.81 6.25
C ARG A 67 22.95 -21.78 4.83
N ILE A 68 22.08 -20.81 4.52
CA ILE A 68 21.57 -20.62 3.15
C ILE A 68 22.71 -20.25 2.20
N HIS A 69 23.64 -19.39 2.63
CA HIS A 69 24.80 -19.01 1.84
C HIS A 69 25.67 -20.22 1.51
N GLU A 70 26.09 -21.00 2.52
CA GLU A 70 26.92 -22.18 2.31
C GLU A 70 26.22 -23.24 1.45
N GLY A 71 24.92 -23.48 1.69
CA GLY A 71 24.13 -24.42 0.87
C GLY A 71 23.99 -24.01 -0.60
N ASN A 72 24.19 -22.74 -0.93
CA ASN A 72 24.12 -22.22 -2.30
C ASN A 72 25.50 -21.84 -2.87
N ARG A 73 26.61 -22.16 -2.17
CA ARG A 73 27.96 -21.70 -2.53
C ARG A 73 28.36 -22.05 -3.96
N LEU A 74 28.01 -23.25 -4.43
CA LEU A 74 28.25 -23.71 -5.80
C LEU A 74 27.51 -22.88 -6.88
N THR A 75 26.44 -22.19 -6.51
CA THR A 75 25.62 -21.34 -7.40
C THR A 75 25.82 -19.84 -7.16
N GLY A 76 26.89 -19.47 -6.46
CA GLY A 76 27.23 -18.08 -6.13
C GLY A 76 26.76 -17.59 -4.76
N GLY A 77 26.26 -18.50 -3.92
CA GLY A 77 25.86 -18.22 -2.54
C GLY A 77 24.62 -17.34 -2.40
N LEU A 78 24.39 -16.89 -1.18
CA LEU A 78 23.38 -15.88 -0.85
C LEU A 78 23.96 -14.47 -1.07
N LYS A 79 23.32 -13.68 -1.93
CA LYS A 79 23.74 -12.31 -2.26
C LYS A 79 22.76 -11.29 -1.70
N PHE A 80 23.28 -10.21 -1.15
CA PHE A 80 22.44 -9.09 -0.71
C PHE A 80 22.01 -8.25 -1.92
N VAL A 81 20.71 -7.96 -2.02
CA VAL A 81 20.14 -7.17 -3.13
C VAL A 81 19.93 -5.73 -2.68
N THR A 82 19.06 -5.51 -1.68
CA THR A 82 18.74 -4.15 -1.22
C THR A 82 18.06 -4.15 0.16
N LYS A 83 18.07 -2.97 0.80
CA LYS A 83 17.27 -2.69 2.00
C LYS A 83 15.93 -2.11 1.54
N CYS A 84 14.85 -2.53 2.16
CA CYS A 84 13.54 -1.97 1.89
C CYS A 84 12.70 -1.81 3.17
N TYR A 85 11.57 -1.13 3.01
CA TYR A 85 10.71 -0.68 4.10
C TYR A 85 9.27 -1.18 3.94
N GLY A 86 9.03 -2.10 3.01
CA GLY A 86 7.72 -2.70 2.79
C GLY A 86 7.54 -3.11 1.33
N ILE A 87 6.69 -4.11 1.11
CA ILE A 87 6.26 -4.54 -0.22
C ILE A 87 5.03 -3.72 -0.61
N ILE A 88 5.10 -3.06 -1.77
CA ILE A 88 3.94 -2.39 -2.39
C ILE A 88 3.06 -3.44 -3.08
N GLY A 89 3.65 -4.48 -3.65
CA GLY A 89 2.94 -5.67 -4.11
C GLY A 89 3.67 -6.34 -5.28
N PHE A 90 2.97 -7.27 -5.91
CA PHE A 90 3.44 -8.06 -7.03
C PHE A 90 2.54 -7.82 -8.25
N MET A 91 3.14 -7.82 -9.43
CA MET A 91 2.42 -7.74 -10.68
C MET A 91 3.05 -8.66 -11.71
N LYS A 92 2.21 -9.37 -12.47
CA LYS A 92 2.59 -10.10 -13.66
C LYS A 92 1.96 -9.42 -14.86
N PHE A 93 2.76 -9.13 -15.87
CA PHE A 93 2.33 -8.59 -17.15
C PHE A 93 2.22 -9.74 -18.16
N LEU A 94 3.06 -9.75 -19.19
CA LEU A 94 3.18 -10.85 -20.16
C LEU A 94 4.35 -11.79 -19.81
N GLY A 95 5.38 -11.26 -19.16
CA GLY A 95 6.58 -12.00 -18.77
C GLY A 95 6.61 -12.40 -17.29
N PRO A 96 7.73 -12.19 -16.59
CA PRO A 96 7.89 -12.62 -15.21
C PRO A 96 7.03 -11.80 -14.23
N TYR A 97 6.96 -12.27 -12.98
CA TYR A 97 6.48 -11.43 -11.89
C TYR A 97 7.46 -10.30 -11.59
N TYR A 98 6.92 -9.15 -11.19
CA TYR A 98 7.65 -8.00 -10.69
C TYR A 98 7.23 -7.74 -9.26
N MET A 99 8.22 -7.61 -8.38
CA MET A 99 8.03 -7.19 -7.00
C MET A 99 8.31 -5.69 -6.90
N VAL A 100 7.34 -4.92 -6.40
CA VAL A 100 7.49 -3.48 -6.17
C VAL A 100 7.71 -3.24 -4.68
N ILE A 101 8.81 -2.58 -4.33
CA ILE A 101 9.24 -2.36 -2.93
C ILE A 101 9.56 -0.90 -2.66
N ILE A 102 9.45 -0.50 -1.39
CA ILE A 102 9.86 0.83 -0.91
C ILE A 102 11.31 0.77 -0.45
N THR A 103 12.22 1.47 -1.12
CA THR A 103 13.66 1.51 -0.76
C THR A 103 14.03 2.74 0.05
N ARG A 104 13.22 3.80 0.04
CA ARG A 104 13.33 4.95 0.96
C ARG A 104 11.95 5.42 1.39
N ARG A 105 11.83 5.82 2.66
CA ARG A 105 10.62 6.43 3.24
C ARG A 105 10.99 7.65 4.08
N ARG A 106 10.05 8.57 4.26
CA ARG A 106 10.19 9.76 5.12
C ARG A 106 9.00 9.85 6.05
N LYS A 107 9.24 10.02 7.36
CA LYS A 107 8.16 10.30 8.33
C LYS A 107 7.55 11.67 8.01
N VAL A 108 6.23 11.74 7.88
CA VAL A 108 5.49 12.96 7.55
C VAL A 108 4.60 13.46 8.69
N GLY A 109 4.32 12.61 9.67
CA GLY A 109 3.57 12.98 10.87
C GLY A 109 3.38 11.81 11.81
N THR A 110 2.61 12.05 12.88
CA THR A 110 2.25 11.07 13.89
C THR A 110 0.77 11.24 14.24
N ILE A 111 -0.01 10.16 14.32
CA ILE A 111 -1.40 10.19 14.80
C ILE A 111 -1.48 9.25 16.00
N CYS A 112 -1.79 9.75 17.19
CA CYS A 112 -1.90 8.95 18.43
C CYS A 112 -0.69 8.01 18.65
N GLY A 113 0.54 8.52 18.54
CA GLY A 113 1.77 7.72 18.65
C GLY A 113 2.12 6.86 17.42
N HIS A 114 1.25 6.78 16.41
CA HIS A 114 1.51 6.02 15.19
C HIS A 114 2.19 6.87 14.11
N ASP A 115 3.38 6.46 13.69
CA ASP A 115 4.13 7.13 12.63
C ASP A 115 3.44 6.98 11.26
N ILE A 116 3.33 8.08 10.52
CA ILE A 116 2.87 8.12 9.13
C ILE A 116 4.07 8.42 8.21
N TYR A 117 4.16 7.70 7.09
CA TYR A 117 5.29 7.75 6.18
C TYR A 117 4.85 8.06 4.75
N SER A 118 5.66 8.88 4.07
CA SER A 118 5.65 9.02 2.61
C SER A 118 6.75 8.17 1.98
N ILE A 119 6.55 7.80 0.71
CA ILE A 119 7.55 7.06 -0.07
C ILE A 119 8.58 8.06 -0.61
N GLY A 120 9.86 7.83 -0.32
CA GLY A 120 10.96 8.62 -0.88
C GLY A 120 11.57 8.00 -2.14
N LYS A 121 11.56 6.66 -2.24
CA LYS A 121 12.01 5.91 -3.42
C LYS A 121 11.36 4.54 -3.42
N SER A 122 10.93 4.09 -4.59
CA SER A 122 10.46 2.73 -4.84
C SER A 122 11.27 2.09 -5.97
N GLU A 123 11.38 0.77 -5.95
CA GLU A 123 12.05 0.00 -6.99
C GLU A 123 11.19 -1.19 -7.41
N MET A 124 11.27 -1.54 -8.70
CA MET A 124 10.61 -2.70 -9.28
C MET A 124 11.68 -3.74 -9.62
N ILE A 125 11.62 -4.89 -8.97
CA ILE A 125 12.57 -5.98 -9.12
C ILE A 125 11.87 -7.11 -9.87
N ALA A 126 12.42 -7.51 -11.02
CA ALA A 126 11.94 -8.68 -11.75
C ALA A 126 12.26 -9.95 -10.94
N ILE A 127 11.33 -10.88 -10.90
CA ILE A 127 11.52 -12.24 -10.38
C ILE A 127 11.79 -13.12 -11.60
N PRO A 128 13.05 -13.33 -11.99
CA PRO A 128 13.35 -13.96 -13.27
C PRO A 128 12.96 -15.43 -13.18
N CYS A 129 12.18 -15.90 -14.14
CA CYS A 129 11.88 -17.32 -14.30
C CYS A 129 12.64 -17.86 -15.52
N PRO A 130 13.46 -18.93 -15.39
CA PRO A 130 14.22 -19.51 -16.50
C PRO A 130 13.35 -20.04 -17.65
N ILE A 131 12.09 -20.39 -17.36
CA ILE A 131 11.13 -20.94 -18.34
C ILE A 131 10.53 -19.82 -19.19
N VAL A 132 10.46 -18.59 -18.66
CA VAL A 132 9.96 -17.44 -19.41
C VAL A 132 11.05 -16.98 -20.37
N CYS A 133 10.83 -17.16 -21.67
CA CYS A 133 11.76 -16.75 -22.71
C CYS A 133 12.22 -15.29 -22.49
N PRO A 134 13.54 -15.01 -22.48
CA PRO A 134 14.09 -13.65 -22.35
C PRO A 134 13.47 -12.64 -23.33
N ASN A 135 13.04 -13.14 -24.50
CA ASN A 135 12.37 -12.38 -25.54
C ASN A 135 11.03 -11.76 -25.08
N VAL A 136 10.30 -12.41 -24.18
CA VAL A 136 9.02 -11.87 -23.65
C VAL A 136 9.27 -10.79 -22.60
N ALA A 137 10.24 -11.01 -21.71
CA ALA A 137 10.59 -10.07 -20.63
C ALA A 137 11.08 -8.70 -21.16
N ASN A 138 11.62 -8.67 -22.37
CA ASN A 138 12.09 -7.47 -23.07
C ASN A 138 11.22 -7.09 -24.28
N SER A 139 10.04 -7.72 -24.44
CA SER A 139 9.15 -7.41 -25.54
C SER A 139 8.66 -5.96 -25.48
N ARG A 140 8.26 -5.43 -26.64
CA ARG A 140 7.72 -4.06 -26.76
C ARG A 140 6.50 -3.86 -25.86
N ASP A 141 5.61 -4.85 -25.79
CA ASP A 141 4.38 -4.78 -25.01
C ASP A 141 4.63 -4.88 -23.50
N GLU A 142 5.52 -5.77 -23.08
CA GLU A 142 5.96 -5.88 -21.69
C GLU A 142 6.54 -4.54 -21.20
N ASN A 143 7.44 -3.94 -21.99
CA ASN A 143 8.02 -2.64 -21.66
C ASN A 143 6.99 -1.51 -21.68
N ARG A 144 5.95 -1.59 -22.53
CA ARG A 144 4.83 -0.65 -22.52
C ARG A 144 4.05 -0.75 -21.21
N TYR A 145 3.73 -1.95 -20.73
CA TYR A 145 3.01 -2.12 -19.47
C TYR A 145 3.83 -1.67 -18.26
N LYS A 146 5.14 -1.98 -18.23
CA LYS A 146 6.06 -1.45 -17.20
C LYS A 146 6.02 0.07 -17.15
N ARG A 147 6.11 0.74 -18.32
CA ARG A 147 6.04 2.21 -18.40
C ARG A 147 4.70 2.76 -17.91
N LEU A 148 3.59 2.09 -18.21
CA LEU A 148 2.28 2.49 -17.70
C LEU A 148 2.22 2.41 -16.18
N LEU A 149 2.73 1.34 -15.56
CA LEU A 149 2.79 1.26 -14.10
C LEU A 149 3.74 2.31 -13.51
N CYS A 150 4.92 2.48 -14.11
CA CYS A 150 5.92 3.47 -13.69
C CYS A 150 5.50 4.92 -13.95
N SER A 151 4.44 5.16 -14.73
CA SER A 151 3.89 6.51 -14.92
C SER A 151 3.23 7.06 -13.65
N VAL A 152 2.87 6.17 -12.72
CA VAL A 152 2.40 6.55 -11.39
C VAL A 152 3.63 6.85 -10.53
N ASP A 153 3.83 8.12 -10.23
CA ASP A 153 4.89 8.57 -9.33
C ASP A 153 4.52 8.25 -7.87
N LEU A 154 5.00 7.10 -7.39
CA LEU A 154 4.76 6.65 -6.02
C LEU A 154 5.36 7.57 -4.96
N THR A 155 6.25 8.51 -5.32
CA THR A 155 6.87 9.43 -4.36
C THR A 155 6.00 10.65 -4.04
N LYS A 156 4.97 10.89 -4.85
CA LYS A 156 4.03 12.00 -4.69
C LYS A 156 2.70 11.50 -4.18
N ASP A 157 2.14 12.18 -3.19
CA ASP A 157 0.75 11.97 -2.77
C ASP A 157 0.43 10.54 -2.27
N PHE A 158 1.45 9.73 -1.97
CA PHE A 158 1.30 8.42 -1.36
C PHE A 158 1.84 8.38 0.06
N PHE A 159 1.04 7.84 0.96
CA PHE A 159 1.40 7.67 2.36
C PHE A 159 0.84 6.37 2.94
N PHE A 160 1.46 5.90 4.02
CA PHE A 160 1.11 4.67 4.71
C PHE A 160 1.54 4.73 6.17
N SER A 161 1.07 3.77 6.97
CA SER A 161 1.57 3.49 8.31
C SER A 161 1.67 1.98 8.51
N TYR A 162 2.57 1.55 9.39
CA TYR A 162 2.71 0.13 9.76
C TYR A 162 1.72 -0.27 10.84
N SER A 163 1.36 0.67 11.71
CA SER A 163 0.62 0.40 12.94
C SER A 163 -0.73 1.11 12.98
N TYR A 164 -1.00 2.03 12.05
CA TYR A 164 -2.26 2.74 11.95
C TYR A 164 -2.95 2.46 10.61
N ASN A 165 -4.24 2.17 10.67
CA ASN A 165 -5.08 1.96 9.50
C ASN A 165 -5.44 3.30 8.85
N ILE A 166 -4.46 3.93 8.21
CA ILE A 166 -4.56 5.28 7.63
C ILE A 166 -5.56 5.38 6.46
N MET A 167 -5.97 4.24 5.90
CA MET A 167 -7.02 4.13 4.88
C MET A 167 -8.44 4.31 5.46
N ARG A 168 -8.58 4.39 6.79
CA ARG A 168 -9.85 4.60 7.50
C ARG A 168 -9.82 5.94 8.24
N SER A 169 -11.00 6.49 8.49
CA SER A 169 -11.15 7.61 9.41
C SER A 169 -10.87 7.19 10.85
N LEU A 170 -10.54 8.15 11.70
CA LEU A 170 -10.32 7.95 13.13
C LEU A 170 -11.53 7.29 13.79
N GLN A 171 -12.74 7.77 13.50
CA GLN A 171 -13.98 7.20 14.04
C GLN A 171 -14.11 5.72 13.67
N LYS A 172 -13.83 5.34 12.41
CA LYS A 172 -13.86 3.93 11.98
C LYS A 172 -12.79 3.11 12.70
N ASN A 173 -11.59 3.66 12.89
CA ASN A 173 -10.52 2.98 13.61
C ASN A 173 -10.80 2.76 15.10
N ILE A 174 -11.63 3.60 15.72
CA ILE A 174 -12.04 3.48 17.13
C ILE A 174 -13.24 2.53 17.29
N ASN A 175 -14.24 2.65 16.41
CA ASN A 175 -15.53 1.98 16.60
C ASN A 175 -15.61 0.61 15.92
N ASP A 176 -14.88 0.40 14.83
CA ASP A 176 -14.98 -0.84 14.06
C ASP A 176 -14.06 -1.93 14.63
N LYS A 177 -14.62 -3.12 14.86
CA LYS A 177 -13.87 -4.32 15.30
C LYS A 177 -13.26 -5.10 14.13
N ASN A 178 -13.56 -4.72 12.89
CA ASN A 178 -12.98 -5.37 11.71
C ASN A 178 -11.46 -5.22 11.69
N THR A 179 -10.77 -6.35 11.64
CA THR A 179 -9.31 -6.45 11.54
C THR A 179 -8.91 -7.28 10.31
N GLY A 180 -7.61 -7.29 10.00
CA GLY A 180 -7.06 -8.13 8.93
C GLY A 180 -7.61 -7.78 7.54
N HIS A 181 -7.79 -8.81 6.71
CA HIS A 181 -8.05 -8.69 5.27
C HIS A 181 -9.15 -7.70 4.86
N VAL A 182 -10.27 -7.67 5.60
CA VAL A 182 -11.43 -6.81 5.28
C VAL A 182 -11.05 -5.32 5.27
N VAL A 183 -10.17 -4.90 6.18
CA VAL A 183 -9.67 -3.51 6.27
C VAL A 183 -8.89 -3.12 5.02
N TYR A 184 -8.19 -4.10 4.45
CA TYR A 184 -7.24 -3.92 3.35
C TYR A 184 -7.87 -4.02 1.95
N GLU A 185 -9.16 -4.33 1.87
CA GLU A 185 -9.95 -4.35 0.64
C GLU A 185 -10.69 -3.04 0.35
N THR A 186 -10.64 -2.11 1.30
CA THR A 186 -11.32 -0.81 1.22
C THR A 186 -10.93 -0.02 -0.02
N MET A 187 -11.82 0.88 -0.42
CA MET A 187 -11.63 1.73 -1.61
C MET A 187 -10.42 2.66 -1.55
N PHE A 188 -9.86 2.91 -0.36
CA PHE A 188 -8.73 3.81 -0.16
C PHE A 188 -7.36 3.09 -0.14
N VAL A 189 -7.32 1.76 -0.22
CA VAL A 189 -6.08 1.00 -0.36
C VAL A 189 -5.70 0.89 -1.83
N TRP A 190 -4.92 1.84 -2.32
CA TRP A 190 -4.57 1.96 -3.73
C TRP A 190 -3.92 0.69 -4.29
N ASN A 191 -3.00 0.08 -3.54
CA ASN A 191 -2.27 -1.12 -3.94
C ASN A 191 -2.99 -2.43 -3.58
N GLU A 192 -4.31 -2.43 -3.35
CA GLU A 192 -5.07 -3.64 -3.01
C GLU A 192 -4.86 -4.75 -4.04
N PHE A 193 -4.94 -4.42 -5.34
CA PHE A 193 -4.73 -5.39 -6.42
C PHE A 193 -3.33 -6.00 -6.38
N LEU A 194 -2.29 -5.17 -6.17
CA LEU A 194 -0.89 -5.59 -6.17
C LEU A 194 -0.57 -6.55 -5.01
N THR A 195 -1.26 -6.38 -3.89
CA THR A 195 -1.01 -7.15 -2.66
C THR A 195 -1.92 -8.37 -2.55
N ARG A 196 -3.00 -8.43 -3.33
CA ARG A 196 -4.03 -9.47 -3.28
C ARG A 196 -3.44 -10.88 -3.36
N ALA A 197 -2.58 -11.14 -4.35
CA ALA A 197 -2.01 -12.47 -4.55
C ALA A 197 -1.26 -12.93 -3.29
N MET A 198 -0.31 -12.11 -2.81
CA MET A 198 0.47 -12.41 -1.61
C MET A 198 -0.42 -12.59 -0.36
N ARG A 199 -1.37 -11.68 -0.15
CA ARG A 199 -2.29 -11.74 1.00
C ARG A 199 -3.13 -13.01 0.97
N ASN A 200 -3.62 -13.42 -0.20
CA ASN A 200 -4.41 -14.63 -0.34
C ASN A 200 -3.61 -15.91 -0.06
N HIS A 201 -2.31 -15.92 -0.38
CA HIS A 201 -1.42 -17.04 -0.09
C HIS A 201 -1.02 -17.09 1.40
N LEU A 202 -0.60 -15.95 1.97
CA LEU A 202 -0.06 -15.89 3.33
C LEU A 202 -1.13 -15.75 4.43
N LYS A 203 -2.35 -15.32 4.07
CA LYS A 203 -3.44 -15.01 5.01
C LYS A 203 -3.08 -13.98 6.08
N ASN A 204 -2.13 -13.09 5.78
CA ASN A 204 -1.72 -11.99 6.64
C ASN A 204 -1.32 -10.74 5.83
N THR A 205 -1.03 -9.65 6.54
CA THR A 205 -0.68 -8.35 5.94
C THR A 205 0.69 -7.84 6.35
N ASP A 206 1.48 -8.63 7.09
CA ASP A 206 2.65 -8.16 7.85
C ASP A 206 3.81 -7.68 6.97
N TRP A 207 3.89 -8.20 5.75
CA TRP A 207 4.95 -7.92 4.78
C TRP A 207 4.61 -6.77 3.83
N THR A 208 3.33 -6.44 3.72
CA THR A 208 2.79 -5.45 2.78
C THR A 208 2.40 -4.18 3.52
N VAL A 209 2.41 -3.06 2.81
CA VAL A 209 1.88 -1.80 3.33
C VAL A 209 0.61 -1.42 2.59
N ALA A 210 -0.38 -0.86 3.28
CA ALA A 210 -1.54 -0.27 2.62
C ALA A 210 -1.20 1.16 2.18
N LEU A 211 -1.04 1.36 0.86
CA LEU A 211 -0.81 2.67 0.30
C LEU A 211 -2.12 3.42 0.12
N VAL A 212 -2.16 4.64 0.63
CA VAL A 212 -3.24 5.59 0.42
C VAL A 212 -2.74 6.69 -0.51
N HIS A 213 -3.54 6.99 -1.52
CA HIS A 213 -3.28 8.07 -2.47
C HIS A 213 -4.09 9.31 -2.07
N GLY A 214 -3.48 10.48 -2.06
CA GLY A 214 -4.11 11.76 -1.76
C GLY A 214 -3.18 12.70 -1.03
N PHE A 215 -3.65 13.34 0.04
CA PHE A 215 -2.88 14.37 0.73
C PHE A 215 -2.70 14.04 2.20
N PHE A 216 -1.53 14.35 2.74
CA PHE A 216 -1.27 14.30 4.18
C PHE A 216 -0.43 15.51 4.58
N LYS A 217 -0.93 16.28 5.54
CA LYS A 217 -0.16 17.36 6.17
C LYS A 217 -0.49 17.43 7.63
N GLN A 218 0.54 17.63 8.44
CA GLN A 218 0.41 17.90 9.86
C GLN A 218 1.16 19.20 10.17
N SER A 219 0.52 20.07 10.94
CA SER A 219 1.05 21.38 11.33
C SER A 219 0.74 21.62 12.80
N LYS A 220 1.70 22.23 13.50
CA LYS A 220 1.52 22.67 14.88
C LYS A 220 0.86 24.05 14.89
N LEU A 221 -0.10 24.24 15.78
CA LEU A 221 -0.83 25.49 15.98
C LEU A 221 -0.78 25.85 17.47
N SER A 222 -0.76 27.13 17.79
CA SER A 222 -0.81 27.62 19.17
C SER A 222 -2.01 28.56 19.31
N VAL A 223 -2.94 28.24 20.20
CA VAL A 223 -4.16 29.02 20.43
C VAL A 223 -4.40 29.13 21.94
N SER A 224 -4.56 30.35 22.43
CA SER A 224 -4.85 30.64 23.85
C SER A 224 -3.85 29.99 24.82
N GLY A 225 -2.55 29.99 24.48
CA GLY A 225 -1.48 29.42 25.30
C GLY A 225 -1.39 27.89 25.28
N LYS A 226 -2.21 27.21 24.47
CA LYS A 226 -2.17 25.76 24.25
C LYS A 226 -1.67 25.44 22.86
N ASP A 227 -0.88 24.37 22.77
CA ASP A 227 -0.35 23.86 21.51
C ASP A 227 -1.19 22.68 21.01
N PHE A 228 -1.44 22.64 19.71
CA PHE A 228 -2.26 21.63 19.06
C PHE A 228 -1.59 21.12 17.78
N TRP A 229 -1.83 19.85 17.46
CA TRP A 229 -1.53 19.28 16.16
C TRP A 229 -2.78 19.26 15.30
N LEU A 230 -2.76 20.02 14.20
CA LEU A 230 -3.75 19.93 13.13
C LEU A 230 -3.24 18.99 12.05
N THR A 231 -3.98 17.92 11.78
CA THR A 231 -3.69 16.95 10.72
C THR A 231 -4.80 16.98 9.69
N LEU A 232 -4.43 17.20 8.43
CA LEU A 232 -5.33 17.13 7.29
C LEU A 232 -4.95 15.93 6.43
N ILE A 233 -5.91 15.03 6.22
CA ILE A 233 -5.77 13.82 5.42
C ILE A 233 -6.81 13.84 4.32
N ALA A 234 -6.40 13.66 3.07
CA ALA A 234 -7.31 13.39 1.96
C ALA A 234 -7.00 12.02 1.38
N ARG A 235 -8.01 11.17 1.27
CA ARG A 235 -7.91 9.79 0.77
C ARG A 235 -8.72 9.67 -0.50
N ARG A 236 -8.06 9.37 -1.62
CA ARG A 236 -8.69 9.21 -2.93
C ARG A 236 -9.02 7.75 -3.17
N SER A 237 -10.24 7.50 -3.62
CA SER A 237 -10.69 6.17 -4.03
C SER A 237 -9.86 5.62 -5.19
N ARG A 238 -9.52 4.32 -5.10
CA ARG A 238 -8.95 3.53 -6.20
C ARG A 238 -9.99 3.15 -7.25
N HIS A 239 -11.28 3.23 -6.88
CA HIS A 239 -12.37 2.82 -7.76
C HIS A 239 -12.77 3.93 -8.71
N PHE A 240 -13.19 3.51 -9.91
CA PHE A 240 -13.68 4.40 -10.96
C PHE A 240 -12.77 5.62 -11.19
N ALA A 241 -11.46 5.39 -11.02
CA ALA A 241 -10.42 6.37 -11.23
C ALA A 241 -10.21 6.60 -12.73
N GLY A 242 -9.97 7.84 -13.10
CA GLY A 242 -9.74 8.26 -14.48
C GLY A 242 -9.77 9.78 -14.57
N THR A 243 -9.46 10.30 -15.75
CA THR A 243 -9.55 11.75 -15.98
C THR A 243 -11.01 12.20 -15.91
N ARG A 244 -11.23 13.43 -15.42
CA ARG A 244 -12.56 14.02 -15.20
C ARG A 244 -13.47 14.00 -16.43
N PHE A 245 -12.89 13.97 -17.63
CA PHE A 245 -13.63 13.93 -18.89
C PHE A 245 -14.04 12.52 -19.32
N MET A 246 -13.33 11.49 -18.84
CA MET A 246 -13.56 10.09 -19.21
C MET A 246 -14.38 9.31 -18.17
N LYS A 247 -14.38 9.76 -16.91
CA LYS A 247 -15.04 9.09 -15.79
C LYS A 247 -15.82 10.11 -14.95
N ARG A 248 -17.15 10.07 -15.08
CA ARG A 248 -18.11 10.85 -14.30
C ARG A 248 -19.27 9.95 -13.87
N GLY A 249 -20.00 10.41 -12.87
CA GLY A 249 -21.15 9.68 -12.35
C GLY A 249 -20.76 8.50 -11.46
N VAL A 250 -21.62 7.49 -11.48
CA VAL A 250 -21.49 6.24 -10.73
C VAL A 250 -21.38 5.06 -11.70
N ASN A 251 -20.60 4.04 -11.32
CA ASN A 251 -20.59 2.78 -12.06
C ASN A 251 -21.69 1.81 -11.58
N GLU A 252 -21.86 0.68 -12.26
CA GLU A 252 -22.85 -0.36 -11.93
C GLU A 252 -22.72 -0.93 -10.50
N LYS A 253 -21.56 -0.77 -9.87
CA LYS A 253 -21.30 -1.22 -8.49
C LYS A 253 -21.51 -0.11 -7.45
N GLY A 254 -22.12 1.02 -7.82
CA GLY A 254 -22.39 2.13 -6.91
C GLY A 254 -21.16 2.98 -6.56
N ARG A 255 -20.03 2.81 -7.24
CA ARG A 255 -18.79 3.55 -6.94
C ARG A 255 -18.73 4.82 -7.78
N VAL A 256 -18.72 5.98 -7.11
CA VAL A 256 -18.67 7.29 -7.78
C VAL A 256 -17.26 7.63 -8.24
N ALA A 257 -17.17 8.38 -9.35
CA ALA A 257 -15.89 8.84 -9.87
C ALA A 257 -15.34 9.96 -8.98
N ASN A 258 -14.02 10.07 -8.87
CA ASN A 258 -13.35 11.12 -8.10
C ASN A 258 -13.79 11.21 -6.63
N ASP A 259 -14.11 10.05 -6.03
CA ASP A 259 -14.46 9.95 -4.62
C ASP A 259 -13.25 10.20 -3.72
N VAL A 260 -13.38 11.16 -2.80
CA VAL A 260 -12.36 11.62 -1.87
C VAL A 260 -12.99 11.81 -0.49
N GLU A 261 -12.37 11.18 0.52
CA GLU A 261 -12.65 11.42 1.93
C GLU A 261 -11.58 12.39 2.47
N THR A 262 -11.99 13.54 2.99
CA THR A 262 -11.12 14.50 3.66
C THR A 262 -11.40 14.46 5.15
N GLU A 263 -10.36 14.31 5.96
CA GLU A 263 -10.45 14.24 7.40
C GLU A 263 -9.51 15.25 8.04
N GLN A 264 -10.08 16.05 8.93
CA GLN A 264 -9.36 16.94 9.82
C GLN A 264 -9.30 16.31 11.20
N ILE A 265 -8.10 16.12 11.73
CA ILE A 265 -7.87 15.62 13.09
C ILE A 265 -7.16 16.70 13.90
N VAL A 266 -7.66 16.99 15.10
CA VAL A 266 -7.02 17.92 16.05
C VAL A 266 -6.85 17.25 17.40
N PHE A 267 -5.66 17.34 17.96
CA PHE A 267 -5.35 16.91 19.32
C PHE A 267 -4.34 17.86 19.98
N GLU A 268 -4.43 17.99 21.30
CA GLU A 268 -3.51 18.83 22.10
C GLU A 268 -2.11 18.20 22.14
N ASP A 269 -1.06 19.02 22.05
CA ASP A 269 0.34 18.62 22.12
C ASP A 269 0.75 18.47 23.59
N THR A 270 0.35 17.35 24.19
CA THR A 270 0.71 17.00 25.57
C THR A 270 1.98 16.15 25.63
N PRO A 271 2.74 16.17 26.74
CA PRO A 271 3.92 15.31 26.92
C PRO A 271 3.61 13.81 26.86
N ASP A 272 2.36 13.42 27.13
CA ASP A 272 1.89 12.05 27.01
C ASP A 272 1.76 11.64 25.53
N ASP A 273 2.29 10.45 25.18
CA ASP A 273 2.24 9.89 23.82
C ASP A 273 0.80 9.72 23.27
N ILE A 274 -0.20 9.68 24.16
CA ILE A 274 -1.61 9.51 23.82
C ILE A 274 -2.36 10.78 24.23
N PRO A 275 -2.98 11.50 23.27
CA PRO A 275 -3.72 12.71 23.60
C PRO A 275 -4.97 12.38 24.42
N SER A 276 -5.21 13.15 25.47
CA SER A 276 -6.40 13.03 26.33
C SER A 276 -7.70 13.35 25.59
N GLN A 277 -7.64 14.26 24.61
CA GLN A 277 -8.75 14.65 23.75
C GLN A 277 -8.31 14.68 22.28
N ILE A 278 -9.11 14.07 21.43
CA ILE A 278 -8.91 14.06 19.99
C ILE A 278 -10.24 14.29 19.28
N THR A 279 -10.24 15.13 18.27
CA THR A 279 -11.40 15.39 17.42
C THR A 279 -11.07 14.96 16.00
N SER A 280 -12.07 14.42 15.29
CA SER A 280 -11.98 14.10 13.87
C SER A 280 -13.26 14.54 13.18
N VAL A 281 -13.11 15.28 12.09
CA VAL A 281 -14.21 15.73 11.23
C VAL A 281 -13.95 15.22 9.82
N VAL A 282 -14.90 14.47 9.27
CA VAL A 282 -14.78 13.85 7.94
C VAL A 282 -15.77 14.52 6.98
N GLN A 283 -15.30 14.81 5.77
CA GLN A 283 -16.09 15.33 4.65
C GLN A 283 -15.85 14.47 3.41
N HIS A 284 -16.91 14.21 2.65
CA HIS A 284 -16.84 13.47 1.39
C HIS A 284 -17.06 14.38 0.20
N ARG A 285 -16.29 14.15 -0.86
CA ARG A 285 -16.45 14.80 -2.16
C ARG A 285 -16.34 13.73 -3.24
N GLY A 286 -17.34 13.65 -4.11
CA GLY A 286 -17.33 12.72 -5.25
C GLY A 286 -18.12 13.27 -6.42
N SER A 287 -18.16 12.52 -7.51
CA SER A 287 -19.11 12.78 -8.59
C SER A 287 -20.53 12.55 -8.10
N ILE A 288 -21.47 13.29 -8.70
CA ILE A 288 -22.91 13.10 -8.46
C ILE A 288 -23.24 11.62 -8.74
N PRO A 289 -23.94 10.90 -7.84
CA PRO A 289 -24.20 9.46 -7.93
C PRO A 289 -25.30 9.12 -8.94
N LEU A 290 -25.18 9.64 -10.16
CA LEU A 290 -26.05 9.34 -11.29
C LEU A 290 -25.26 8.55 -12.33
N VAL A 291 -25.95 7.66 -13.04
CA VAL A 291 -25.37 7.04 -14.24
C VAL A 291 -25.55 8.04 -15.37
N TRP A 292 -24.50 8.80 -15.63
CA TRP A 292 -24.50 9.81 -16.70
C TRP A 292 -23.19 9.79 -17.46
N PHE A 293 -23.30 10.13 -18.73
CA PHE A 293 -22.16 10.31 -19.62
C PHE A 293 -22.31 11.63 -20.37
N GLN A 294 -21.18 12.17 -20.78
CA GLN A 294 -21.10 13.39 -21.56
C GLN A 294 -20.25 13.06 -22.77
N GLU A 295 -20.82 13.19 -23.97
CA GLU A 295 -20.06 12.97 -25.19
C GLU A 295 -19.01 14.07 -25.34
N THR A 296 -17.74 13.69 -25.46
CA THR A 296 -16.62 14.61 -25.51
C THR A 296 -16.42 15.10 -26.94
N SER A 297 -17.38 15.85 -27.48
CA SER A 297 -17.20 16.60 -28.73
C SER A 297 -16.41 17.89 -28.45
N ARG A 298 -15.27 18.09 -29.15
CA ARG A 298 -14.46 19.32 -29.06
C ARG A 298 -15.20 20.57 -29.56
N LEU A 299 -16.33 20.41 -30.24
CA LEU A 299 -17.07 21.49 -30.92
C LEU A 299 -18.33 21.94 -30.15
N ASN A 300 -18.78 21.18 -29.15
CA ASN A 300 -19.99 21.52 -28.40
C ASN A 300 -19.65 22.34 -27.16
N ILE A 301 -19.93 23.65 -27.23
CA ILE A 301 -19.71 24.61 -26.14
C ILE A 301 -20.60 24.29 -24.91
N ARG A 302 -21.71 23.58 -25.10
CA ARG A 302 -22.60 23.06 -24.04
C ARG A 302 -23.10 21.65 -24.38
N PRO A 303 -22.34 20.59 -24.05
CA PRO A 303 -22.79 19.23 -24.32
C PRO A 303 -23.94 18.86 -23.38
N GLU A 304 -25.01 18.28 -23.92
CA GLU A 304 -26.13 17.79 -23.13
C GLU A 304 -25.71 16.65 -22.19
N ILE A 305 -26.38 16.56 -21.04
CA ILE A 305 -26.18 15.49 -20.06
C ILE A 305 -27.27 14.46 -20.29
N THR A 306 -26.89 13.24 -20.67
CA THR A 306 -27.83 12.12 -20.76
C THR A 306 -27.81 11.33 -19.45
N CYS A 307 -28.89 11.41 -18.68
CA CYS A 307 -29.10 10.57 -17.50
C CYS A 307 -29.80 9.28 -17.93
N LYS A 308 -29.22 8.11 -17.61
CA LYS A 308 -29.97 6.85 -17.67
C LYS A 308 -30.70 6.67 -16.34
N PHE A 309 -32.03 6.78 -16.35
CA PHE A 309 -32.82 6.36 -15.20
C PHE A 309 -32.74 4.85 -15.09
N CYS A 310 -32.10 4.35 -14.04
CA CYS A 310 -32.28 2.96 -13.65
C CYS A 310 -33.70 2.83 -13.09
N THR A 311 -34.58 2.14 -13.79
CA THR A 311 -35.83 1.62 -13.22
C THR A 311 -35.43 0.62 -12.15
N VAL A 312 -35.34 1.06 -10.89
CA VAL A 312 -35.19 0.15 -9.77
C VAL A 312 -36.59 -0.40 -9.51
N SER A 313 -36.88 -1.55 -10.10
CA SER A 313 -38.03 -2.35 -9.70
C SER A 313 -37.78 -2.79 -8.26
N LEU A 314 -38.48 -2.19 -7.31
CA LEU A 314 -38.57 -2.71 -5.96
C LEU A 314 -39.30 -4.06 -6.06
N ILE A 315 -38.57 -5.15 -5.81
CA ILE A 315 -39.14 -6.46 -5.47
C ILE A 315 -39.19 -6.52 -3.96
#